data_AF-A0A2P8C5G4-F1
#
_entry.id   AF-A0A2P8C5G4-F1
#
_cell.length_a   1.000
_cell.length_b   1.000
_cell.length_c   1.000
_cell.angle_alpha   90.00
_cell.angle_beta   90.00
_cell.angle_gamma   90.00
#
_symmetry.space_group_name_H-M   'P 1'
#
loop_
_entity.id
_entity.type
_entity.pdbx_description
1 polymer ?
#
loop_
_entity_poly.entity_id
_entity_poly.type
_entity_poly.pdbx_seq_one_letter_code
_entity_poly.pdbx_strand_id
1 'polypeptide(L)'
;MHETDHQVIGSPLCPECYDYTGAVLWNAHAGELWRRTRIGIDRALAPVASDATGDRVTVAGVRDLLRVSYVKVSEFQRRGLVHLHLVVRLDGVDPDGGGDIVAPPVWATADLLASAVRRAVGTAAVPLPSPDGTLRVAQWGTQVDISDVSVGGAVGDSRRVAAYLAKYATKTASDSIGASGVLASRFRRLHRRWLRRKVGAHLARMVETAWDLGGRRDLAPLKLRSWAHTLGFKGHFATKSRRYSVTLGALRAARRVWRAGESVRAGRADVWASARASGAAVVGDWAYVGRGYRTSSDADLAAAMAREHAIAVEEYRDLKRRESDVDYWSTLTHYPGDL
;
A
#
# COMPACT_ATOMS: atom_id res chain seq x y z
N MET A 1 6.86 17.68 -24.21
CA MET A 1 6.04 17.62 -22.99
C MET A 1 5.38 16.24 -22.98
N HIS A 2 5.53 15.45 -21.92
CA HIS A 2 4.93 14.11 -21.88
C HIS A 2 3.45 14.20 -21.48
N GLU A 3 2.59 13.39 -22.11
CA GLU A 3 1.19 13.24 -21.71
C GLU A 3 1.08 12.75 -20.27
N THR A 4 -0.03 13.08 -19.61
CA THR A 4 -0.24 12.80 -18.18
C THR A 4 -0.01 11.33 -17.84
N ASP A 5 -0.24 10.35 -18.71
CA ASP A 5 -0.05 8.92 -18.39
C ASP A 5 1.21 8.29 -19.00
N HIS A 6 2.14 9.11 -19.46
CA HIS A 6 3.39 8.63 -20.05
C HIS A 6 4.26 7.91 -19.00
N GLN A 7 4.75 6.71 -19.34
CA GLN A 7 5.49 5.81 -18.42
C GLN A 7 6.80 6.40 -17.85
N VAL A 8 7.32 7.47 -18.46
CA VAL A 8 8.50 8.20 -17.99
C VAL A 8 8.16 9.12 -16.82
N ILE A 9 6.90 9.57 -16.66
CA ILE A 9 6.51 10.44 -15.55
C ILE A 9 6.57 9.67 -14.23
N GLY A 10 7.39 10.17 -13.31
CA GLY A 10 7.69 9.51 -12.04
C GLY A 10 9.03 8.79 -12.03
N SER A 11 9.61 8.50 -13.20
CA SER A 11 10.97 7.95 -13.28
C SER A 11 12.02 8.96 -12.77
N PRO A 12 13.16 8.48 -12.24
CA PRO A 12 14.26 9.35 -11.90
C PRO A 12 14.90 9.94 -13.16
N LEU A 13 15.41 11.17 -13.05
CA LEU A 13 16.13 11.83 -14.14
C LEU A 13 17.41 11.07 -14.53
N CYS A 14 18.11 10.53 -13.51
CA CYS A 14 19.25 9.64 -13.66
C CYS A 14 18.93 8.30 -12.98
N PRO A 15 18.61 7.23 -13.74
CA PRO A 15 18.36 5.91 -13.18
C PRO A 15 19.57 5.28 -12.47
N GLU A 16 20.78 5.74 -12.74
CA GLU A 16 22.02 5.24 -12.13
C GLU A 16 22.29 5.93 -10.79
N CYS A 17 21.87 7.19 -10.67
CA CYS A 17 22.04 8.03 -9.49
C CYS A 17 20.91 7.82 -8.45
N TYR A 18 19.80 7.19 -8.85
CA TYR A 18 18.66 7.00 -7.98
C TYR A 18 18.94 5.92 -6.94
N ASP A 19 18.70 6.25 -5.68
CA ASP A 19 18.88 5.34 -4.55
C ASP A 19 17.73 4.31 -4.46
N TYR A 20 17.75 3.30 -5.32
CA TYR A 20 16.77 2.21 -5.31
C TYR A 20 16.78 1.42 -3.99
N THR A 21 17.97 1.23 -3.39
CA THR A 21 18.10 0.56 -2.09
C THR A 21 17.36 1.34 -1.02
N GLY A 22 17.63 2.65 -0.91
CA GLY A 22 16.93 3.54 0.00
C GLY A 22 15.43 3.58 -0.26
N ALA A 23 14.99 3.65 -1.52
CA ALA A 23 13.57 3.68 -1.87
C ALA A 23 12.82 2.40 -1.44
N VAL A 24 13.40 1.22 -1.69
CA VAL A 24 12.81 -0.06 -1.27
C VAL A 24 12.80 -0.19 0.26
N LEU A 25 13.89 0.20 0.93
CA LEU A 25 13.96 0.17 2.39
C LEU A 25 12.99 1.18 3.02
N TRP A 26 12.80 2.35 2.41
CA TRP A 26 11.81 3.33 2.81
C TRP A 26 10.40 2.74 2.71
N ASN A 27 10.04 2.10 1.58
CA ASN A 27 8.75 1.41 1.42
C ASN A 27 8.55 0.31 2.48
N ALA A 28 9.60 -0.48 2.77
CA ALA A 28 9.54 -1.53 3.78
C ALA A 28 9.32 -0.98 5.20
N HIS A 29 9.80 0.24 5.48
CA HIS A 29 9.71 0.88 6.80
C HIS A 29 8.58 1.90 6.92
N ALA A 30 7.82 2.17 5.85
CA ALA A 30 6.68 3.11 5.88
C ALA A 30 5.66 2.78 6.99
N GLY A 31 5.46 1.50 7.31
CA GLY A 31 4.62 1.06 8.44
C GLY A 31 5.18 1.44 9.81
N GLU A 32 6.49 1.34 10.02
CA GLU A 32 7.16 1.75 11.26
C GLU A 32 7.23 3.28 11.36
N LEU A 33 7.46 3.97 10.24
CA LEU A 33 7.42 5.43 10.18
C LEU A 33 6.03 5.95 10.57
N TRP A 34 4.96 5.32 10.07
CA TRP A 34 3.60 5.60 10.50
C TRP A 34 3.41 5.35 12.01
N ARG A 35 3.93 4.24 12.56
CA ARG A 35 3.86 3.96 14.00
C ARG A 35 4.52 5.07 14.82
N ARG A 36 5.72 5.54 14.43
CA ARG A 36 6.41 6.65 15.09
C ARG A 36 5.64 7.96 14.96
N THR A 37 5.03 8.21 13.80
CA THR A 37 4.15 9.37 13.58
C THR A 37 2.96 9.33 14.53
N ARG A 38 2.28 8.19 14.65
CA ARG A 38 1.14 8.03 15.56
C ARG A 38 1.53 8.28 17.02
N ILE A 39 2.68 7.77 17.45
CA ILE A 39 3.24 8.06 18.79
C ILE A 39 3.56 9.56 18.92
N GLY A 40 4.11 10.18 17.89
CA GLY A 40 4.38 11.62 17.83
C GLY A 40 3.11 12.47 17.99
N ILE A 41 1.97 12.02 17.44
CA ILE A 41 0.68 12.70 17.62
C ILE A 41 0.26 12.64 19.10
N ASP A 42 0.31 11.47 19.76
CA ASP A 42 -0.03 11.39 21.20
C ASP A 42 0.91 12.29 22.04
N ARG A 43 2.21 12.33 21.70
CA ARG A 43 3.19 13.21 22.35
C ARG A 43 2.91 14.68 22.15
N ALA A 44 2.45 15.08 20.96
CA ALA A 44 2.11 16.46 20.66
C ALA A 44 0.81 16.91 21.34
N LEU A 45 -0.10 15.97 21.65
CA LEU A 45 -1.35 16.25 22.35
C LEU A 45 -1.20 16.34 23.87
N ALA A 46 -0.20 15.68 24.47
CA ALA A 46 -0.04 15.65 25.92
C ALA A 46 0.17 17.04 26.59
N PRO A 47 1.00 17.96 26.04
CA PRO A 47 1.12 19.31 26.60
C PRO A 47 -0.19 20.10 26.50
N VAL A 48 -0.86 20.02 25.34
CA VAL A 48 -2.16 20.68 25.09
C VAL A 48 -3.21 20.17 26.06
N ALA A 49 -3.26 18.86 26.29
CA ALA A 49 -4.16 18.27 27.25
C ALA A 49 -3.83 18.75 28.68
N SER A 50 -2.56 18.92 29.01
CA SER A 50 -2.15 19.42 30.33
C SER A 50 -2.61 20.85 30.56
N ASP A 51 -2.43 21.71 29.57
CA ASP A 51 -2.87 23.11 29.62
C ASP A 51 -4.40 23.20 29.74
N ALA A 52 -5.12 22.31 29.05
CA ALA A 52 -6.57 22.30 29.05
C ALA A 52 -7.20 21.72 30.33
N THR A 53 -6.55 20.76 30.99
CA THR A 53 -7.05 20.16 32.23
C THR A 53 -6.53 20.84 33.49
N GLY A 54 -5.45 21.63 33.38
CA GLY A 54 -4.74 22.22 34.53
C GLY A 54 -3.85 21.23 35.29
N ASP A 55 -3.82 19.96 34.86
CA ASP A 55 -3.05 18.88 35.47
C ASP A 55 -2.04 18.33 34.48
N ARG A 56 -0.91 17.79 34.97
CA ARG A 56 0.08 17.19 34.08
C ARG A 56 -0.47 15.92 33.42
N VAL A 57 -0.71 15.98 32.12
CA VAL A 57 -1.14 14.83 31.30
C VAL A 57 0.07 14.17 30.65
N THR A 58 0.22 12.86 30.86
CA THR A 58 1.23 12.05 30.18
C THR A 58 0.74 11.56 28.82
N VAL A 59 1.63 11.04 27.98
CA VAL A 59 1.27 10.39 26.71
C VAL A 59 0.29 9.22 26.91
N ALA A 60 0.41 8.52 28.04
CA ALA A 60 -0.54 7.47 28.41
C ALA A 60 -1.89 8.11 28.80
N GLY A 61 -1.87 9.15 29.63
CA GLY A 61 -3.07 9.87 30.09
C GLY A 61 -3.87 10.54 28.98
N VAL A 62 -3.26 10.90 27.84
CA VAL A 62 -4.00 11.36 26.65
C VAL A 62 -5.08 10.35 26.24
N ARG A 63 -4.83 9.05 26.41
CA ARG A 63 -5.77 7.98 26.02
C ARG A 63 -6.99 7.87 26.94
N ASP A 64 -6.89 8.41 28.15
CA ASP A 64 -7.97 8.46 29.13
C ASP A 64 -8.87 9.68 28.89
N LEU A 65 -8.36 10.71 28.21
CA LEU A 65 -9.09 11.93 27.86
C LEU A 65 -9.73 11.87 26.47
N LEU A 66 -9.01 11.31 25.49
CA LEU A 66 -9.48 11.22 24.11
C LEU A 66 -8.80 10.09 23.33
N ARG A 67 -9.34 9.81 22.15
CA ARG A 67 -8.82 8.83 21.22
C ARG A 67 -8.57 9.45 19.86
N VAL A 68 -7.33 9.32 19.38
CA VAL A 68 -7.02 9.61 17.96
C VAL A 68 -7.42 8.42 17.11
N SER A 69 -8.56 8.55 16.43
CA SER A 69 -9.10 7.60 15.48
C SER A 69 -8.62 7.93 14.07
N TYR A 70 -8.33 6.91 13.27
CA TYR A 70 -7.91 7.15 11.88
C TYR A 70 -8.34 6.04 10.92
N VAL A 71 -8.53 6.42 9.66
CA VAL A 71 -8.36 5.54 8.50
C VAL A 71 -7.12 6.01 7.77
N LYS A 72 -6.29 5.05 7.38
CA LYS A 72 -5.08 5.27 6.61
C LYS A 72 -5.13 4.40 5.37
N VAL A 73 -4.91 5.04 4.22
CA VAL A 73 -4.74 4.42 2.93
C VAL A 73 -3.31 4.66 2.45
N SER A 74 -2.67 3.62 1.96
CA SER A 74 -1.34 3.67 1.37
C SER A 74 -1.50 3.59 -0.14
N GLU A 75 -0.86 4.48 -0.87
CA GLU A 75 -0.88 4.53 -2.33
C GLU A 75 0.56 4.72 -2.83
N PHE A 76 0.86 4.32 -4.07
CA PHE A 76 2.17 4.61 -4.65
C PHE A 76 2.13 5.91 -5.44
N GLN A 77 3.15 6.74 -5.22
CA GLN A 77 3.50 7.76 -6.19
C GLN A 77 3.91 7.08 -7.50
N ARG A 78 3.90 7.81 -8.62
CA ARG A 78 4.39 7.29 -9.90
C ARG A 78 5.85 6.80 -9.84
N ARG A 79 6.64 7.36 -8.91
CA ARG A 79 8.01 6.94 -8.58
C ARG A 79 8.09 5.67 -7.72
N GLY A 80 6.96 5.03 -7.43
CA GLY A 80 6.93 3.78 -6.67
C GLY A 80 7.19 3.91 -5.16
N LEU A 81 7.26 5.13 -4.62
CA LEU A 81 7.28 5.37 -3.17
C LEU A 81 5.85 5.42 -2.64
N VAL A 82 5.60 4.76 -1.51
CA VAL A 82 4.33 4.88 -0.80
C VAL A 82 4.10 6.33 -0.37
N HIS A 83 2.87 6.79 -0.40
CA HIS A 83 2.39 7.98 0.30
C HIS A 83 1.09 7.64 0.99
N LEU A 84 0.76 8.39 2.05
CA LEU A 84 -0.38 8.10 2.89
C LEU A 84 -1.49 9.13 2.72
N HIS A 85 -2.69 8.61 2.56
CA HIS A 85 -3.95 9.35 2.61
C HIS A 85 -4.63 9.02 3.93
N LEU A 86 -5.02 10.03 4.70
CA LEU A 86 -5.56 9.84 6.04
C LEU A 86 -6.83 10.63 6.26
N VAL A 87 -7.77 10.00 6.99
CA VAL A 87 -8.82 10.71 7.70
C VAL A 87 -8.58 10.45 9.18
N VAL A 88 -8.34 11.52 9.94
CA VAL A 88 -8.03 11.45 11.37
C VAL A 88 -9.08 12.25 12.12
N ARG A 89 -9.52 11.72 13.27
CA ARG A 89 -10.55 12.32 14.11
C ARG A 89 -10.16 12.17 15.58
N LEU A 90 -10.47 13.17 16.39
CA LEU A 90 -10.45 13.06 17.84
C LEU A 90 -11.84 12.59 18.30
N ASP A 91 -11.88 11.47 19.02
CA ASP A 91 -13.08 10.96 19.68
C ASP A 91 -12.93 11.12 21.19
N GLY A 92 -14.03 11.30 21.91
CA GLY A 92 -14.07 11.15 23.36
C GLY A 92 -13.85 9.70 23.79
N VAL A 93 -13.63 9.51 25.09
CA VAL A 93 -13.63 8.18 25.70
C VAL A 93 -15.05 7.84 26.11
N ASP A 94 -15.50 6.66 25.68
CA ASP A 94 -16.81 6.10 26.04
C ASP A 94 -16.80 5.70 27.53
N PRO A 95 -17.64 6.33 28.38
CA PRO A 95 -17.69 6.04 29.82
C PRO A 95 -18.04 4.59 30.13
N ASP A 96 -18.87 3.96 29.29
CA ASP A 96 -19.38 2.61 29.50
C ASP A 96 -18.49 1.54 28.85
N GLY A 97 -17.48 1.96 28.09
CA GLY A 97 -16.52 1.08 27.41
C GLY A 97 -17.10 0.28 26.23
N GLY A 98 -18.38 0.50 25.88
CA GLY A 98 -19.13 -0.15 24.80
C GLY A 98 -18.55 0.04 23.40
N GLY A 99 -17.68 1.04 23.24
CA GLY A 99 -16.98 1.34 22.00
C GLY A 99 -17.69 2.35 21.12
N ASP A 100 -18.63 3.11 21.68
CA ASP A 100 -19.37 4.14 20.96
C ASP A 100 -18.46 5.28 20.51
N ILE A 101 -18.95 6.02 19.52
CA ILE A 101 -18.29 7.23 19.02
C ILE A 101 -18.83 8.40 19.85
N VAL A 102 -18.04 8.83 20.81
CA VAL A 102 -18.35 9.97 21.69
C VAL A 102 -17.66 11.23 21.18
N ALA A 103 -18.30 12.39 21.35
CA ALA A 103 -17.70 13.67 21.02
C ALA A 103 -16.41 13.89 21.83
N PRO A 104 -15.35 14.47 21.23
CA PRO A 104 -14.13 14.79 21.95
C PRO A 104 -14.37 15.90 22.99
N PRO A 105 -13.48 16.05 23.99
CA PRO A 105 -13.51 17.20 24.89
C PRO A 105 -13.52 18.53 24.14
N VAL A 106 -14.15 19.57 24.69
CA VAL A 106 -14.33 20.88 24.01
C VAL A 106 -13.02 21.54 23.58
N TRP A 107 -11.92 21.27 24.30
CA TRP A 107 -10.59 21.78 23.98
C TRP A 107 -9.93 21.03 22.81
N ALA A 108 -10.41 19.84 22.45
CA ALA A 108 -9.78 18.96 21.46
C ALA A 108 -10.28 19.27 20.03
N THR A 109 -9.79 20.38 19.48
CA THR A 109 -10.24 20.93 18.18
C THR A 109 -9.53 20.30 16.97
N ALA A 110 -10.10 20.51 15.77
CA ALA A 110 -9.51 20.10 14.50
C ALA A 110 -8.16 20.79 14.23
N ASP A 111 -8.02 22.07 14.59
CA ASP A 111 -6.77 22.82 14.46
C ASP A 111 -5.65 22.28 15.35
N LEU A 112 -6.00 21.87 16.58
CA LEU A 112 -5.07 21.20 17.48
C LEU A 112 -4.63 19.86 16.92
N LEU A 113 -5.56 19.06 16.38
CA LEU A 113 -5.22 17.83 15.69
C LEU A 113 -4.29 18.08 14.49
N ALA A 114 -4.60 19.06 13.64
CA ALA A 114 -3.79 19.41 12.49
C ALA A 114 -2.37 19.81 12.91
N SER A 115 -2.24 20.62 13.97
CA SER A 115 -0.94 21.04 14.53
C SER A 115 -0.15 19.87 15.11
N ALA A 116 -0.81 18.97 15.84
CA ALA A 116 -0.20 17.75 16.38
C ALA A 116 0.30 16.82 15.26
N VAL A 117 -0.48 16.66 14.18
CA VAL A 117 -0.09 15.88 13.00
C VAL A 117 1.12 16.51 12.32
N ARG A 118 1.13 17.82 12.04
CA ARG A 118 2.28 18.50 11.42
C ARG A 118 3.57 18.30 12.23
N ARG A 119 3.50 18.48 13.54
CA ARG A 119 4.65 18.27 14.45
C ARG A 119 5.13 16.82 14.42
N ALA A 120 4.22 15.86 14.47
CA ALA A 120 4.55 14.44 14.43
C ALA A 120 5.19 14.03 13.10
N VAL A 121 4.68 14.55 11.99
CA VAL A 121 5.22 14.30 10.64
C VAL A 121 6.63 14.87 10.50
N GLY A 122 6.87 16.10 10.97
CA GLY A 122 8.19 16.74 10.90
C GLY A 122 9.26 16.12 11.79
N THR A 123 8.88 15.27 12.76
CA THR A 123 9.82 14.66 13.72
C THR A 123 9.93 13.15 13.60
N ALA A 124 9.02 12.49 12.89
CA ALA A 124 9.06 11.04 12.70
C ALA A 124 10.27 10.64 11.84
N ALA A 125 11.13 9.80 12.41
CA ALA A 125 12.33 9.31 11.77
C ALA A 125 12.55 7.84 12.14
N VAL A 126 12.98 7.00 11.18
CA VAL A 126 13.29 5.57 11.41
C VAL A 126 14.65 5.25 10.78
N PRO A 127 15.67 4.87 11.57
CA PRO A 127 16.92 4.37 11.01
C PRO A 127 16.67 3.15 10.12
N LEU A 128 17.30 3.12 8.95
CA LEU A 128 17.18 2.02 8.00
C LEU A 128 18.43 1.13 8.05
N PRO A 129 18.30 -0.16 7.72
CA PRO A 129 19.46 -1.02 7.48
C PRO A 129 20.38 -0.44 6.40
N SER A 130 21.68 -0.74 6.48
CA SER A 130 22.70 -0.21 5.56
C SER A 130 23.43 -1.35 4.85
N PRO A 131 22.74 -2.10 3.96
CA PRO A 131 23.31 -3.30 3.31
C PRO A 131 24.50 -2.98 2.38
N ASP A 132 24.63 -1.72 1.99
CA ASP A 132 25.68 -1.14 1.15
C ASP A 132 26.61 -0.20 1.95
N GLY A 133 26.56 -0.24 3.28
CA GLY A 133 27.35 0.65 4.17
C GLY A 133 26.84 2.09 4.25
N THR A 134 25.82 2.47 3.47
CA THR A 134 25.28 3.82 3.48
C THR A 134 24.19 3.96 4.54
N LEU A 135 24.45 4.79 5.55
CA LEU A 135 23.50 5.10 6.62
C LEU A 135 22.33 5.91 6.07
N ARG A 136 21.11 5.47 6.38
CA ARG A 136 19.87 6.11 5.93
C ARG A 136 18.87 6.20 7.07
N VAL A 137 18.00 7.22 6.99
CA VAL A 137 16.88 7.42 7.90
C VAL A 137 15.63 7.68 7.06
N ALA A 138 14.58 6.88 7.26
CA ALA A 138 13.28 7.18 6.66
C ALA A 138 12.61 8.31 7.45
N GLN A 139 12.23 9.37 6.73
CA GLN A 139 11.43 10.49 7.20
C GLN A 139 10.30 10.75 6.20
N TRP A 140 9.30 11.51 6.62
CA TRP A 140 8.32 12.04 5.68
C TRP A 140 8.94 13.19 4.88
N GLY A 141 8.51 13.33 3.62
CA GLY A 141 8.85 14.49 2.82
C GLY A 141 8.13 15.75 3.31
N THR A 142 8.44 16.88 2.67
CA THR A 142 7.85 18.20 2.97
C THR A 142 6.41 18.35 2.49
N GLN A 143 5.93 17.46 1.61
CA GLN A 143 4.58 17.48 1.06
C GLN A 143 3.58 16.93 2.08
N VAL A 144 2.95 17.83 2.83
CA VAL A 144 1.90 17.51 3.81
C VAL A 144 0.75 18.48 3.60
N ASP A 145 -0.39 17.95 3.18
CA ASP A 145 -1.64 18.71 3.05
C ASP A 145 -2.63 18.24 4.11
N ILE A 146 -3.19 19.20 4.85
CA ILE A 146 -4.17 18.95 5.92
C ILE A 146 -5.31 19.94 5.73
N SER A 147 -6.50 19.39 5.52
CA SER A 147 -7.74 20.15 5.42
C SER A 147 -8.71 19.65 6.48
N ASP A 148 -9.39 20.57 7.16
CA ASP A 148 -10.50 20.23 8.03
C ASP A 148 -11.71 19.83 7.18
N VAL A 149 -12.23 18.62 7.44
CA VAL A 149 -13.37 18.05 6.71
C VAL A 149 -14.69 18.37 7.42
N SER A 150 -14.68 19.05 8.57
CA SER A 150 -15.86 19.41 9.38
C SER A 150 -16.45 20.80 9.08
N VAL A 151 -15.78 21.60 8.24
CA VAL A 151 -16.17 22.99 7.96
C VAL A 151 -17.38 23.10 6.99
N GLY A 152 -17.91 21.98 6.49
CA GLY A 152 -19.05 21.92 5.57
C GLY A 152 -20.40 21.57 6.19
N GLY A 153 -20.46 21.39 7.52
CA GLY A 153 -21.67 20.99 8.26
C GLY A 153 -21.96 19.49 8.17
N ALA A 154 -22.69 18.96 9.17
CA ALA A 154 -22.79 17.51 9.44
C ALA A 154 -23.14 16.60 8.24
N VAL A 155 -23.93 17.08 7.29
CA VAL A 155 -24.37 16.32 6.11
C VAL A 155 -23.37 16.42 4.95
N GLY A 156 -22.75 17.59 4.73
CA GLY A 156 -21.72 17.80 3.70
C GLY A 156 -20.40 17.10 4.05
N ASP A 157 -20.03 17.14 5.33
CA ASP A 157 -18.82 16.54 5.88
C ASP A 157 -18.84 15.02 5.76
N SER A 158 -19.97 14.41 6.16
CA SER A 158 -20.15 12.96 6.09
C SER A 158 -20.09 12.44 4.66
N ARG A 159 -20.68 13.18 3.69
CA ARG A 159 -20.65 12.78 2.27
C ARG A 159 -19.27 12.96 1.65
N ARG A 160 -18.51 14.00 2.01
CA ARG A 160 -17.13 14.22 1.54
C ARG A 160 -16.17 13.19 2.10
N VAL A 161 -16.26 12.89 3.41
CA VAL A 161 -15.51 11.80 4.03
C VAL A 161 -15.89 10.45 3.41
N ALA A 162 -17.19 10.19 3.21
CA ALA A 162 -17.65 8.95 2.60
C ALA A 162 -17.19 8.80 1.14
N ALA A 163 -17.23 9.85 0.33
CA ALA A 163 -16.72 9.84 -1.04
C ALA A 163 -15.21 9.62 -1.07
N TYR A 164 -14.47 10.29 -0.18
CA TYR A 164 -13.04 10.09 -0.02
C TYR A 164 -12.72 8.65 0.39
N LEU A 165 -13.38 8.12 1.42
CA LEU A 165 -13.22 6.73 1.85
C LEU A 165 -13.64 5.74 0.75
N ALA A 166 -14.72 6.01 0.01
CA ALA A 166 -15.21 5.16 -1.08
C ALA A 166 -14.22 5.10 -2.24
N LYS A 167 -13.58 6.23 -2.59
CA LYS A 167 -12.49 6.28 -3.59
C LYS A 167 -11.37 5.29 -3.26
N TYR A 168 -11.10 5.06 -1.98
CA TYR A 168 -9.98 4.23 -1.54
C TYR A 168 -10.39 2.84 -1.03
N ALA A 169 -11.67 2.59 -0.77
CA ALA A 169 -12.17 1.29 -0.33
C ALA A 169 -12.03 0.19 -1.40
N THR A 170 -11.94 0.58 -2.67
CA THR A 170 -11.83 -0.32 -3.83
C THR A 170 -10.42 -0.41 -4.41
N LYS A 171 -9.46 0.37 -3.90
CA LYS A 171 -8.15 0.50 -4.53
C LYS A 171 -7.25 -0.69 -4.19
N THR A 172 -6.73 -1.35 -5.23
CA THR A 172 -5.81 -2.48 -5.11
C THR A 172 -4.35 -2.07 -5.40
N ALA A 173 -3.40 -2.98 -5.13
CA ALA A 173 -1.98 -2.75 -5.43
C ALA A 173 -1.76 -2.46 -6.93
N SER A 174 -2.49 -3.15 -7.82
CA SER A 174 -2.44 -2.94 -9.27
C SER A 174 -2.96 -1.56 -9.67
N ASP A 175 -4.03 -1.06 -9.03
CA ASP A 175 -4.59 0.26 -9.30
C ASP A 175 -3.68 1.38 -8.79
N SER A 176 -2.85 1.06 -7.79
CA SER A 176 -1.97 2.04 -7.12
C SER A 176 -0.67 2.29 -7.88
N ILE A 177 -0.20 1.34 -8.70
CA ILE A 177 1.10 1.42 -9.39
C ILE A 177 0.93 1.65 -10.91
N GLY A 178 -0.29 1.68 -11.44
CA GLY A 178 -0.53 1.85 -12.89
C GLY A 178 0.02 0.72 -13.77
N ALA A 179 0.49 -0.37 -13.13
CA ALA A 179 1.06 -1.53 -13.78
C ALA A 179 0.01 -2.64 -13.87
N SER A 180 -0.74 -2.67 -14.99
CA SER A 180 -1.82 -3.62 -15.27
C SER A 180 -1.49 -5.06 -14.83
N GLY A 181 -2.08 -5.50 -13.71
CA GLY A 181 -2.08 -6.88 -13.19
C GLY A 181 -0.73 -7.51 -12.80
N VAL A 182 0.39 -7.06 -13.36
CA VAL A 182 1.73 -7.67 -13.22
C VAL A 182 2.22 -7.64 -11.77
N LEU A 183 1.85 -6.58 -11.05
CA LEU A 183 2.20 -6.38 -9.64
C LEU A 183 1.08 -6.86 -8.69
N ALA A 184 0.02 -7.49 -9.20
CA ALA A 184 -1.10 -7.92 -8.38
C ALA A 184 -0.78 -9.12 -7.48
N SER A 185 0.27 -9.89 -7.78
CA SER A 185 0.61 -11.10 -7.05
C SER A 185 2.10 -11.29 -6.83
N ARG A 186 2.45 -12.08 -5.81
CA ARG A 186 3.84 -12.38 -5.45
C ARG A 186 4.55 -13.10 -6.58
N PHE A 187 5.77 -12.66 -6.86
CA PHE A 187 6.65 -13.36 -7.79
C PHE A 187 7.18 -14.65 -7.16
N ARG A 188 7.05 -15.76 -7.88
CA ARG A 188 7.76 -17.02 -7.57
C ARG A 188 9.13 -17.06 -8.24
N ARG A 189 9.24 -16.48 -9.43
CA ARG A 189 10.46 -16.29 -10.22
C ARG A 189 10.45 -14.89 -10.80
N LEU A 190 11.62 -14.29 -10.97
CA LEU A 190 11.76 -12.93 -11.48
C LEU A 190 12.29 -12.95 -12.92
N HIS A 191 11.42 -12.62 -13.88
CA HIS A 191 11.77 -12.50 -15.30
C HIS A 191 12.06 -11.03 -15.66
N ARG A 192 13.30 -10.58 -15.48
CA ARG A 192 13.70 -9.15 -15.54
C ARG A 192 13.30 -8.43 -16.84
N ARG A 193 13.64 -8.98 -18.02
CA ARG A 193 13.27 -8.35 -19.31
C ARG A 193 11.76 -8.30 -19.56
N TRP A 194 11.04 -9.36 -19.20
CA TRP A 194 9.56 -9.36 -19.27
C TRP A 194 8.97 -8.30 -18.34
N LEU A 195 9.47 -8.21 -17.11
CA LEU A 195 9.03 -7.22 -16.13
C LEU A 195 9.28 -5.79 -16.65
N ARG A 196 10.49 -5.49 -17.12
CA ARG A 196 10.85 -4.18 -17.69
C ARG A 196 9.94 -3.78 -18.85
N ARG A 197 9.59 -4.71 -19.74
CA ARG A 197 8.64 -4.45 -20.84
C ARG A 197 7.23 -4.16 -20.36
N LYS A 198 6.80 -4.76 -19.24
CA LYS A 198 5.43 -4.66 -18.73
C LYS A 198 5.19 -3.49 -17.78
N VAL A 199 6.17 -3.13 -16.96
CA VAL A 199 6.01 -2.08 -15.93
C VAL A 199 6.95 -0.89 -16.11
N GLY A 200 7.75 -0.88 -17.18
CA GLY A 200 8.79 0.12 -17.42
C GLY A 200 10.08 -0.15 -16.63
N ALA A 201 11.16 0.51 -17.06
CA ALA A 201 12.49 0.29 -16.51
C ALA A 201 12.61 0.66 -15.02
N HIS A 202 12.00 1.77 -14.61
CA HIS A 202 12.11 2.27 -13.24
C HIS A 202 11.43 1.34 -12.21
N LEU A 203 10.15 1.01 -12.41
CA LEU A 203 9.43 0.14 -11.49
C LEU A 203 10.01 -1.28 -11.50
N ALA A 204 10.47 -1.77 -12.66
CA ALA A 204 11.17 -3.05 -12.72
C ALA A 204 12.47 -3.02 -11.90
N ARG A 205 13.25 -1.93 -11.95
CA ARG A 205 14.47 -1.78 -11.13
C ARG A 205 14.14 -1.72 -9.63
N MET A 206 13.02 -1.13 -9.21
CA MET A 206 12.54 -1.21 -7.82
C MET A 206 12.18 -2.64 -7.40
N VAL A 207 11.42 -3.38 -8.21
CA VAL A 207 11.06 -4.78 -7.96
C VAL A 207 12.32 -5.65 -7.87
N GLU A 208 13.22 -5.49 -8.84
CA GLU A 208 14.51 -6.17 -8.90
C GLU A 208 15.33 -5.91 -7.63
N THR A 209 15.42 -4.65 -7.20
CA THR A 209 16.11 -4.26 -5.97
C THR A 209 15.49 -4.91 -4.73
N ALA A 210 14.16 -4.91 -4.60
CA ALA A 210 13.46 -5.59 -3.50
C ALA A 210 13.68 -7.11 -3.51
N TRP A 211 13.75 -7.70 -4.70
CA TRP A 211 14.04 -9.12 -4.86
C TRP A 211 15.48 -9.47 -4.47
N ASP A 212 16.44 -8.66 -4.89
CA ASP A 212 17.86 -8.89 -4.62
C ASP A 212 18.18 -8.66 -3.13
N LEU A 213 17.69 -7.56 -2.54
CA LEU A 213 17.81 -7.29 -1.10
C LEU A 213 17.15 -8.39 -0.25
N GLY A 214 16.00 -8.91 -0.69
CA GLY A 214 15.31 -10.01 0.02
C GLY A 214 16.01 -11.37 -0.08
N GLY A 215 17.09 -11.48 -0.85
CA GLY A 215 17.98 -12.64 -0.86
C GLY A 215 19.09 -12.58 0.19
N ARG A 216 19.32 -11.42 0.81
CA ARG A 216 20.38 -11.25 1.81
C ARG A 216 19.94 -11.71 3.19
N ARG A 217 20.87 -12.34 3.93
CA ARG A 217 20.59 -12.91 5.27
C ARG A 217 20.38 -11.83 6.34
N ASP A 218 21.14 -10.75 6.28
CA ASP A 218 21.03 -9.58 7.17
C ASP A 218 19.66 -8.87 7.08
N LEU A 219 18.98 -8.98 5.93
CA LEU A 219 17.65 -8.40 5.70
C LEU A 219 16.51 -9.42 5.75
N ALA A 220 16.77 -10.67 6.15
CA ALA A 220 15.77 -11.74 6.16
C ALA A 220 14.46 -11.39 6.91
N PRO A 221 14.48 -10.68 8.07
CA PRO A 221 13.25 -10.28 8.77
C PRO A 221 12.31 -9.38 7.96
N LEU A 222 12.83 -8.65 6.96
CA LEU A 222 12.02 -7.77 6.10
C LEU A 222 11.23 -8.54 5.04
N LYS A 223 11.62 -9.78 4.71
CA LYS A 223 10.96 -10.64 3.70
C LYS A 223 10.75 -9.95 2.35
N LEU A 224 11.70 -9.12 1.90
CA LEU A 224 11.52 -8.22 0.75
C LEU A 224 11.15 -8.95 -0.57
N ARG A 225 11.62 -10.19 -0.79
CA ARG A 225 11.20 -11.01 -1.95
C ARG A 225 9.70 -11.28 -1.97
N SER A 226 9.10 -11.55 -0.81
CA SER A 226 7.65 -11.76 -0.70
C SER A 226 6.84 -10.49 -0.98
N TRP A 227 7.49 -9.33 -0.93
CA TRP A 227 6.90 -8.01 -1.12
C TRP A 227 7.47 -7.27 -2.34
N ALA A 228 8.23 -7.96 -3.21
CA ALA A 228 8.81 -7.35 -4.40
C ALA A 228 7.73 -6.87 -5.38
N HIS A 229 6.61 -7.60 -5.47
CA HIS A 229 5.41 -7.19 -6.21
C HIS A 229 4.77 -5.88 -5.71
N THR A 230 5.04 -5.49 -4.47
CA THR A 230 4.61 -4.21 -3.88
C THR A 230 5.80 -3.28 -3.63
N LEU A 231 6.86 -3.39 -4.44
CA LEU A 231 8.04 -2.52 -4.39
C LEU A 231 8.71 -2.46 -3.01
N GLY A 232 8.62 -3.55 -2.23
CA GLY A 232 9.12 -3.67 -0.86
C GLY A 232 8.13 -3.26 0.23
N PHE A 233 6.98 -2.67 -0.09
CA PHE A 233 5.96 -2.32 0.89
C PHE A 233 5.29 -3.57 1.46
N LYS A 234 5.41 -3.76 2.77
CA LYS A 234 4.87 -4.92 3.51
C LYS A 234 3.57 -4.64 4.28
N GLY A 235 3.01 -3.44 4.13
CA GLY A 235 1.83 -3.01 4.86
C GLY A 235 0.52 -3.35 4.16
N HIS A 236 -0.60 -3.10 4.85
CA HIS A 236 -1.92 -3.11 4.22
C HIS A 236 -2.18 -1.78 3.51
N PHE A 237 -2.78 -1.84 2.32
CA PHE A 237 -3.17 -0.67 1.55
C PHE A 237 -4.26 0.16 2.23
N ALA A 238 -5.12 -0.46 3.04
CA ALA A 238 -6.09 0.25 3.86
C ALA A 238 -6.11 -0.33 5.26
N THR A 239 -6.03 0.53 6.26
CA THR A 239 -6.14 0.18 7.69
C THR A 239 -6.98 1.21 8.41
N LYS A 240 -7.66 0.80 9.47
CA LYS A 240 -8.39 1.68 10.36
C LYS A 240 -8.05 1.39 11.81
N SER A 241 -8.12 2.40 12.68
CA SER A 241 -8.05 2.18 14.13
C SER A 241 -9.24 1.34 14.58
N ARG A 242 -9.08 0.59 15.69
CA ARG A 242 -10.05 -0.44 16.13
C ARG A 242 -11.49 0.07 16.24
N ARG A 243 -11.70 1.30 16.71
CA ARG A 243 -13.01 1.92 16.95
C ARG A 243 -13.32 3.09 16.00
N TYR A 244 -12.68 3.13 14.82
CA TYR A 244 -12.95 4.20 13.85
C TYR A 244 -14.39 4.15 13.30
N SER A 245 -14.87 2.93 13.00
CA SER A 245 -16.18 2.72 12.40
C SER A 245 -16.66 1.28 12.60
N VAL A 246 -17.93 1.03 12.27
CA VAL A 246 -18.51 -0.32 12.18
C VAL A 246 -17.59 -1.30 11.46
N THR A 247 -17.47 -2.51 11.99
CA THR A 247 -16.54 -3.50 11.42
C THR A 247 -17.02 -3.94 10.03
N LEU A 248 -16.09 -4.34 9.15
CA LEU A 248 -16.46 -4.95 7.87
C LEU A 248 -17.29 -6.23 8.09
N GLY A 249 -17.08 -6.93 9.22
CA GLY A 249 -17.90 -8.06 9.63
C GLY A 249 -19.36 -7.68 9.87
N ALA A 250 -19.59 -6.61 10.63
CA ALA A 250 -20.94 -6.07 10.87
C ALA A 250 -21.61 -5.62 9.57
N LEU A 251 -20.90 -4.89 8.69
CA LEU A 251 -21.42 -4.48 7.39
C LEU A 251 -21.75 -5.67 6.48
N ARG A 252 -20.90 -6.71 6.46
CA ARG A 252 -21.17 -7.95 5.72
C ARG A 252 -22.40 -8.67 6.30
N ALA A 253 -22.57 -8.69 7.61
CA ALA A 253 -23.74 -9.28 8.26
C ALA A 253 -25.04 -8.54 7.90
N ALA A 254 -25.04 -7.21 8.02
CA ALA A 254 -26.19 -6.38 7.63
C ALA A 254 -26.53 -6.57 6.14
N ARG A 255 -25.53 -6.58 5.26
CA ARG A 255 -25.73 -6.84 3.83
C ARG A 255 -26.30 -8.24 3.56
N ARG A 256 -25.88 -9.26 4.32
CA ARG A 256 -26.45 -10.61 4.23
C ARG A 256 -27.93 -10.61 4.60
N VAL A 257 -28.31 -9.99 5.72
CA VAL A 257 -29.71 -9.88 6.15
C VAL A 257 -30.55 -9.14 5.11
N TRP A 258 -30.05 -8.02 4.58
CA TRP A 258 -30.75 -7.29 3.52
C TRP A 258 -30.93 -8.13 2.26
N ARG A 259 -29.88 -8.81 1.78
CA ARG A 259 -29.96 -9.70 0.61
C ARG A 259 -30.91 -10.87 0.82
N ALA A 260 -30.96 -11.43 2.02
CA ALA A 260 -31.92 -12.47 2.39
C ALA A 260 -33.37 -11.96 2.28
N GLY A 261 -33.65 -10.78 2.85
CA GLY A 261 -34.96 -10.14 2.75
C GLY A 261 -35.37 -9.85 1.30
N GLU A 262 -34.44 -9.38 0.47
CA GLU A 262 -34.67 -9.15 -0.97
C GLU A 262 -34.95 -10.45 -1.73
N SER A 263 -34.24 -11.54 -1.44
CA SER A 263 -34.51 -12.85 -2.03
C SER A 263 -35.91 -13.33 -1.68
N VAL A 264 -36.31 -13.24 -0.40
CA VAL A 264 -37.65 -13.60 0.07
C VAL A 264 -38.73 -12.77 -0.61
N ARG A 265 -38.55 -11.44 -0.72
CA ARG A 265 -39.49 -10.56 -1.45
C ARG A 265 -39.62 -10.92 -2.92
N ALA A 266 -38.55 -11.39 -3.55
CA ALA A 266 -38.54 -11.86 -4.92
C ALA A 266 -39.02 -13.31 -5.09
N GLY A 267 -39.60 -13.94 -4.05
CA GLY A 267 -40.09 -15.32 -4.08
C GLY A 267 -38.99 -16.39 -4.14
N ARG A 268 -37.73 -16.01 -3.90
CA ARG A 268 -36.57 -16.92 -3.89
C ARG A 268 -36.24 -17.34 -2.45
N ALA A 269 -35.82 -18.59 -2.27
CA ALA A 269 -35.41 -19.09 -0.96
C ALA A 269 -34.20 -18.32 -0.40
N ASP A 270 -34.19 -18.08 0.91
CA ASP A 270 -33.01 -17.56 1.59
C ASP A 270 -31.97 -18.68 1.73
N VAL A 271 -31.00 -18.68 0.82
CA VAL A 271 -29.83 -19.58 0.86
C VAL A 271 -29.09 -19.53 2.20
N TRP A 272 -29.12 -18.39 2.92
CA TRP A 272 -28.45 -18.28 4.22
C TRP A 272 -29.30 -18.76 5.40
N ALA A 273 -30.62 -18.87 5.26
CA ALA A 273 -31.48 -19.56 6.22
C ALA A 273 -31.28 -21.07 6.09
N SER A 274 -31.22 -21.57 4.85
CA SER A 274 -30.88 -22.97 4.58
C SER A 274 -29.53 -23.34 5.20
N ALA A 275 -28.48 -22.52 5.01
CA ALA A 275 -27.16 -22.75 5.60
C ALA A 275 -27.16 -22.84 7.13
N ARG A 276 -28.03 -22.09 7.81
CA ARG A 276 -28.12 -22.13 9.28
C ARG A 276 -28.77 -23.41 9.78
N ALA A 277 -29.72 -23.96 9.02
CA ALA A 277 -30.40 -25.20 9.38
C ALA A 277 -29.55 -26.45 9.05
N SER A 278 -28.86 -26.45 7.90
CA SER A 278 -28.08 -27.61 7.41
C SER A 278 -26.57 -27.51 7.66
N GLY A 279 -26.07 -26.40 8.23
CA GLY A 279 -24.64 -26.14 8.45
C GLY A 279 -23.86 -25.66 7.21
N ALA A 280 -24.44 -25.79 6.01
CA ALA A 280 -23.89 -25.30 4.75
C ALA A 280 -25.01 -25.06 3.74
N ALA A 281 -24.89 -24.02 2.90
CA ALA A 281 -25.77 -23.83 1.75
C ALA A 281 -25.00 -23.79 0.46
N VAL A 282 -25.60 -24.38 -0.57
CA VAL A 282 -25.18 -24.23 -1.95
C VAL A 282 -25.65 -22.86 -2.45
N VAL A 283 -24.71 -21.93 -2.55
CA VAL A 283 -24.98 -20.56 -3.05
C VAL A 283 -24.88 -20.50 -4.58
N GLY A 284 -24.37 -21.57 -5.20
CA GLY A 284 -24.32 -21.79 -6.64
C GLY A 284 -23.47 -23.02 -6.98
N ASP A 285 -23.84 -23.73 -8.04
CA ASP A 285 -23.08 -24.87 -8.56
C ASP A 285 -22.12 -24.40 -9.65
N TRP A 286 -20.83 -24.64 -9.41
CA TRP A 286 -19.78 -24.35 -10.39
C TRP A 286 -19.33 -25.68 -10.99
N ALA A 287 -19.74 -25.93 -12.23
CA ALA A 287 -19.22 -27.04 -13.01
C ALA A 287 -17.93 -26.60 -13.71
N TYR A 288 -16.96 -27.52 -13.81
CA TYR A 288 -15.79 -27.32 -14.65
C TYR A 288 -16.23 -27.31 -16.12
N VAL A 289 -16.31 -26.12 -16.71
CA VAL A 289 -16.74 -25.92 -18.11
C VAL A 289 -15.60 -26.14 -19.11
N GLY A 290 -14.40 -26.49 -18.63
CA GLY A 290 -13.18 -26.65 -19.42
C GLY A 290 -12.07 -25.67 -19.04
N ARG A 291 -10.86 -25.96 -19.51
CA ARG A 291 -9.67 -25.11 -19.42
C ARG A 291 -9.07 -25.02 -20.82
N GLY A 292 -8.78 -23.80 -21.25
CA GLY A 292 -8.28 -23.53 -22.60
C GLY A 292 -8.99 -22.35 -23.19
N TYR A 293 -8.86 -22.22 -24.50
CA TYR A 293 -9.41 -21.14 -25.30
C TYR A 293 -10.85 -21.47 -25.67
N ARG A 294 -11.77 -20.52 -25.45
CA ARG A 294 -13.22 -20.76 -25.72
C ARG A 294 -13.53 -20.73 -27.20
N THR A 295 -12.71 -20.02 -27.97
CA THR A 295 -12.83 -19.87 -29.42
C THR A 295 -11.48 -20.17 -30.07
N SER A 296 -11.50 -20.45 -31.37
CA SER A 296 -10.29 -20.52 -32.19
C SER A 296 -9.49 -19.21 -32.13
N SER A 297 -10.16 -18.06 -32.10
CA SER A 297 -9.49 -16.75 -31.99
C SER A 297 -8.71 -16.57 -30.68
N ASP A 298 -9.25 -17.05 -29.56
CA ASP A 298 -8.55 -17.03 -28.27
C ASP A 298 -7.30 -17.91 -28.32
N ALA A 299 -7.38 -19.04 -29.01
CA ALA A 299 -6.27 -19.96 -29.21
C ALA A 299 -5.19 -19.35 -30.12
N ASP A 300 -5.60 -18.71 -31.20
CA ASP A 300 -4.71 -18.03 -32.14
C ASP A 300 -3.99 -16.85 -31.49
N LEU A 301 -4.71 -16.04 -30.70
CA LEU A 301 -4.14 -14.94 -29.94
C LEU A 301 -3.10 -15.44 -28.93
N ALA A 302 -3.43 -16.49 -28.19
CA ALA A 302 -2.50 -17.02 -27.22
C ALA A 302 -1.30 -17.72 -27.87
N ALA A 303 -1.48 -18.38 -29.00
CA ALA A 303 -0.40 -18.93 -29.81
C ALA A 303 0.50 -17.81 -30.36
N ALA A 304 -0.08 -16.68 -30.79
CA ALA A 304 0.68 -15.50 -31.20
C ALA A 304 1.51 -14.92 -30.04
N MET A 305 0.89 -14.75 -28.87
CA MET A 305 1.60 -14.32 -27.66
C MET A 305 2.71 -15.30 -27.24
N ALA A 306 2.50 -16.60 -27.42
CA ALA A 306 3.51 -17.62 -27.14
C ALA A 306 4.68 -17.55 -28.14
N ARG A 307 4.40 -17.33 -29.44
CA ARG A 307 5.44 -17.10 -30.47
C ARG A 307 6.24 -15.84 -30.18
N GLU A 308 5.58 -14.72 -29.89
CA GLU A 308 6.24 -13.47 -29.50
C GLU A 308 7.10 -13.65 -28.24
N HIS A 309 6.62 -14.43 -27.27
CA HIS A 309 7.39 -14.76 -26.08
C HIS A 309 8.61 -15.61 -26.41
N ALA A 310 8.48 -16.62 -27.28
CA ALA A 310 9.59 -17.47 -27.71
C ALA A 310 10.66 -16.68 -28.46
N ILE A 311 10.26 -15.85 -29.43
CA ILE A 311 11.17 -14.93 -30.16
C ILE A 311 11.90 -14.02 -29.18
N ALA A 312 11.18 -13.40 -28.25
CA ALA A 312 11.80 -12.54 -27.25
C ALA A 312 12.78 -13.28 -26.30
N VAL A 313 12.58 -14.58 -26.09
CA VAL A 313 13.51 -15.44 -25.31
C VAL A 313 14.74 -15.80 -26.14
N GLU A 314 14.59 -16.05 -27.43
CA GLU A 314 15.70 -16.34 -28.33
C GLU A 314 16.59 -15.11 -28.55
N GLU A 315 15.99 -13.96 -28.87
CA GLU A 315 16.68 -12.67 -28.94
C GLU A 315 17.39 -12.34 -27.62
N TYR A 316 16.79 -12.68 -26.48
CA TYR A 316 17.43 -12.52 -25.18
C TYR A 316 18.70 -13.37 -25.03
N ARG A 317 18.62 -14.65 -25.39
CA ARG A 317 19.76 -15.57 -25.34
C ARG A 317 20.87 -15.10 -26.26
N ASP A 318 20.52 -14.63 -27.46
CA ASP A 318 21.49 -14.13 -28.42
C ASP A 318 22.19 -12.86 -27.92
N LEU A 319 21.44 -11.92 -27.36
CA LEU A 319 22.00 -10.70 -26.78
C LEU A 319 22.90 -11.02 -25.58
N LYS A 320 22.55 -12.04 -24.78
CA LYS A 320 23.39 -12.52 -23.67
C LYS A 320 24.69 -13.17 -24.14
N ARG A 321 24.66 -13.94 -25.24
CA ARG A 321 25.87 -14.49 -25.87
C ARG A 321 26.79 -13.37 -26.35
N ARG A 322 26.23 -12.37 -27.04
CA ARG A 322 27.00 -11.21 -27.52
C ARG A 322 27.59 -10.39 -26.37
N GLU A 323 26.86 -10.17 -25.29
CA GLU A 323 27.38 -9.52 -24.07
C GLU A 323 28.52 -10.34 -23.44
N SER A 324 28.39 -11.68 -23.34
CA SER A 324 29.46 -12.53 -22.79
C SER A 324 30.69 -12.58 -23.69
N ASP A 325 30.51 -12.55 -25.01
CA ASP A 325 31.62 -12.51 -25.96
C ASP A 325 32.36 -11.16 -25.86
N VAL A 326 31.65 -10.05 -25.68
CA VAL A 326 32.25 -8.73 -25.46
C VAL A 326 33.01 -8.65 -24.13
N ASP A 327 32.49 -9.25 -23.05
CA ASP A 327 33.20 -9.35 -21.75
C ASP A 327 34.45 -10.26 -21.84
N TYR A 328 34.39 -11.31 -22.67
CA TYR A 328 35.55 -12.18 -22.95
C TYR A 328 36.64 -11.44 -23.75
N TRP A 329 36.26 -10.62 -24.73
CA TRP A 329 37.22 -9.80 -25.50
C TRP A 329 37.78 -8.61 -24.70
N SER A 330 37.01 -8.03 -23.78
CA SER A 330 37.48 -6.95 -22.91
C SER A 330 38.48 -7.45 -21.84
N THR A 331 38.34 -8.70 -21.39
CA THR A 331 39.30 -9.33 -20.47
C THR A 331 40.58 -9.79 -21.15
N LEU A 332 40.55 -10.14 -22.44
CA LEU A 332 41.75 -10.48 -23.24
C LEU A 332 42.57 -9.25 -23.67
N THR A 333 41.98 -8.06 -23.67
CA THR A 333 42.67 -6.81 -24.07
C THR A 333 43.31 -6.06 -22.91
N HIS A 334 43.14 -6.52 -21.66
CA HIS A 334 43.92 -6.06 -20.50
C HIS A 334 45.17 -6.94 -20.34
N TYR A 335 46.20 -6.68 -21.15
CA TYR A 335 47.56 -7.13 -20.84
C TYR A 335 48.13 -6.27 -19.71
N PRO A 336 48.62 -6.85 -18.59
CA PRO A 336 49.37 -6.11 -17.59
C PRO A 336 50.82 -5.98 -18.08
N GLY A 337 51.14 -4.87 -18.73
CA GLY A 337 52.50 -4.54 -19.14
C GLY A 337 52.55 -3.13 -19.69
N ASP A 338 52.86 -2.17 -18.82
CA ASP A 338 53.96 -1.20 -19.02
C ASP A 338 54.06 -0.32 -17.77
N LEU A 339 55.09 -0.66 -16.97
CA LEU A 339 55.86 0.24 -16.12
C LEU A 339 56.97 0.84 -16.98
#